data_AF-A0A953IPY7-F1
#
_entry.id   AF-A0A953IPY7-F1
#
_cell.length_a   1.000
_cell.length_b   1.000
_cell.length_c   1.000
_cell.angle_alpha   90.00
_cell.angle_beta   90.00
_cell.angle_gamma   90.00
#
_symmetry.space_group_name_H-M   'P 1'
#
loop_
_entity.id
_entity.type
_entity.pdbx_description
1 polymer ?
#
loop_
_entity_poly.entity_id
_entity_poly.type
_entity_poly.pdbx_seq_one_letter_code
_entity_poly.pdbx_strand_id
1 'polypeptide(L)'
;SRIITKAGGTVSRGPDPIAAMKAEKNETEIKGTREAHRRDGAAMARFLAFLDREAAKGKLTEIDAVAALESFRRETGLLKDVSFPTISGAGPNGAIVHYRVTRKTDRAIKPGELFLIDSGGQYEDGTTDITRTIAVGEPTAEMRTHFTLVLRGHIALACAIFPDSTTGAQLDTLARQYLWQHGLDFDHGTGHGVGSYLSVHEGPARISKLGTVALKRGMILSNEPGYYKTGAYGIRIENLVLVVEGPKVAGGERPLNAFETLTLAPIDRRLIDPGLMNSNEIAWLDAYHARVAETIGPLVDKETLGWLRSATRPLT
;
A
#
# COMPACT_ATOMS: atom_id res chain seq x y z
N SER A 1 15.33 -29.12 -17.81
CA SER A 1 16.50 -30.00 -17.55
C SER A 1 16.52 -31.23 -18.45
N ARG A 2 15.48 -32.07 -18.50
CA ARG A 2 15.45 -33.31 -19.31
C ARG A 2 15.84 -33.12 -20.79
N ILE A 3 15.35 -32.07 -21.45
CA ILE A 3 15.65 -31.78 -22.87
C ILE A 3 17.15 -31.47 -23.05
N ILE A 4 17.71 -30.59 -22.20
CA ILE A 4 19.13 -30.20 -22.23
C ILE A 4 20.03 -31.43 -21.98
N THR A 5 19.72 -32.22 -20.95
CA THR A 5 20.50 -33.42 -20.61
C THR A 5 20.43 -34.48 -21.72
N LYS A 6 19.27 -34.70 -22.36
CA LYS A 6 19.13 -35.63 -23.49
C LYS A 6 19.94 -35.21 -24.71
N ALA A 7 20.19 -33.91 -24.89
CA ALA A 7 21.02 -33.37 -25.96
C ALA A 7 22.53 -33.35 -25.63
N GLY A 8 22.96 -33.98 -24.52
CA GLY A 8 24.36 -33.99 -24.08
C GLY A 8 24.81 -32.71 -23.36
N GLY A 9 23.90 -31.79 -23.05
CA GLY A 9 24.20 -30.56 -22.33
C GLY A 9 24.20 -30.73 -20.80
N THR A 10 25.01 -29.92 -20.11
CA THR A 10 25.05 -29.84 -18.64
C THR A 10 24.11 -28.75 -18.15
N VAL A 11 23.22 -29.08 -17.22
CA VAL A 11 22.29 -28.11 -16.63
C VAL A 11 22.94 -27.47 -15.41
N SER A 12 23.16 -26.16 -15.44
CA SER A 12 23.41 -25.37 -14.24
C SER A 12 22.08 -24.89 -13.66
N ARG A 13 21.80 -25.20 -12.38
CA ARG A 13 20.62 -24.71 -11.66
C ARG A 13 21.06 -23.58 -10.74
N GLY A 14 20.44 -22.42 -10.89
CA GLY A 14 20.70 -21.26 -10.06
C GLY A 14 19.51 -20.30 -10.08
N PRO A 15 19.59 -19.20 -9.30
CA PRO A 15 18.61 -18.13 -9.38
C PRO A 15 18.62 -17.50 -10.78
N ASP A 16 17.45 -17.02 -11.22
CA ASP A 16 17.33 -16.29 -12.47
C ASP A 16 18.11 -14.96 -12.37
N PRO A 17 19.15 -14.73 -13.20
CA PRO A 17 19.92 -13.50 -13.17
C PRO A 17 19.07 -12.27 -13.50
N ILE A 18 18.01 -12.42 -14.32
CA ILE A 18 17.12 -11.32 -14.69
C ILE A 18 16.29 -10.84 -13.50
N ALA A 19 15.97 -11.74 -12.56
CA ALA A 19 15.19 -11.38 -11.38
C ALA A 19 15.88 -10.31 -10.52
N ALA A 20 17.19 -10.41 -10.31
CA ALA A 20 17.95 -9.39 -9.59
C ALA A 20 18.05 -8.09 -10.40
N MET A 21 18.34 -8.19 -11.71
CA MET A 21 18.50 -7.02 -12.57
C MET A 21 17.23 -6.16 -12.65
N LYS A 22 16.05 -6.77 -12.81
CA LYS A 22 14.79 -6.02 -12.90
C LYS A 22 14.24 -5.56 -11.54
N ALA A 23 14.76 -6.10 -10.44
CA ALA A 23 14.35 -5.67 -9.11
C ALA A 23 14.88 -4.26 -8.79
N GLU A 24 16.08 -3.91 -9.27
CA GLU A 24 16.72 -2.59 -9.12
C GLU A 24 16.37 -1.69 -10.31
N LYS A 25 15.35 -0.83 -10.14
CA LYS A 25 14.84 0.00 -11.24
C LYS A 25 15.85 1.07 -11.60
N ASN A 26 16.00 1.32 -12.89
CA ASN A 26 16.79 2.43 -13.39
C ASN A 26 16.03 3.77 -13.25
N GLU A 27 16.69 4.89 -13.54
CA GLU A 27 16.12 6.22 -13.38
C GLU A 27 14.85 6.46 -14.22
N THR A 28 14.77 5.87 -15.43
CA THR A 28 13.58 6.00 -16.29
C THR A 28 12.40 5.23 -15.71
N GLU A 29 12.61 4.00 -15.25
CA GLU A 29 11.58 3.19 -14.59
C GLU A 29 11.10 3.85 -13.28
N ILE A 30 12.01 4.42 -12.50
CA ILE A 30 11.67 5.15 -11.27
C ILE A 30 10.83 6.40 -11.60
N LYS A 31 11.25 7.19 -12.59
CA LYS A 31 10.49 8.38 -13.02
C LYS A 31 9.10 8.01 -13.52
N GLY A 32 9.00 6.97 -14.33
CA GLY A 32 7.71 6.44 -14.80
C GLY A 32 6.83 6.00 -13.64
N THR A 33 7.39 5.26 -12.69
CA THR A 33 6.68 4.78 -11.50
C THR A 33 6.11 5.95 -10.68
N ARG A 34 6.89 7.03 -10.49
CA ARG A 34 6.40 8.23 -9.79
C ARG A 34 5.21 8.87 -10.51
N GLU A 35 5.25 8.97 -11.84
CA GLU A 35 4.11 9.51 -12.62
C GLU A 35 2.90 8.58 -12.61
N ALA A 36 3.10 7.26 -12.67
CA ALA A 36 2.04 6.27 -12.52
C ALA A 36 1.32 6.43 -11.17
N HIS A 37 2.07 6.55 -10.07
CA HIS A 37 1.49 6.76 -8.73
C HIS A 37 0.86 8.14 -8.56
N ARG A 38 1.38 9.18 -9.20
CA ARG A 38 0.77 10.51 -9.21
C ARG A 38 -0.61 10.49 -9.87
N ARG A 39 -0.71 9.80 -11.01
CA ARG A 39 -1.96 9.60 -11.75
C ARG A 39 -2.96 8.74 -10.99
N ASP A 40 -2.48 7.61 -10.45
CA ASP A 40 -3.31 6.70 -9.65
C ASP A 40 -3.80 7.38 -8.36
N GLY A 41 -2.98 8.22 -7.74
CA GLY A 41 -3.35 9.04 -6.59
C GLY A 41 -4.52 9.99 -6.87
N ALA A 42 -4.58 10.59 -8.07
CA ALA A 42 -5.72 11.41 -8.48
C ALA A 42 -7.00 10.57 -8.68
N ALA A 43 -6.89 9.40 -9.31
CA ALA A 43 -8.01 8.47 -9.44
C ALA A 43 -8.52 7.98 -8.07
N MET A 44 -7.61 7.63 -7.16
CA MET A 44 -7.92 7.24 -5.78
C MET A 44 -8.55 8.38 -4.99
N ALA A 45 -8.09 9.62 -5.13
CA ALA A 45 -8.71 10.77 -4.45
C ALA A 45 -10.16 10.99 -4.90
N ARG A 46 -10.43 10.92 -6.21
CA ARG A 46 -11.79 11.01 -6.77
C ARG A 46 -12.68 9.86 -6.29
N PHE A 47 -12.14 8.65 -6.27
CA PHE A 47 -12.83 7.47 -5.73
C PHE A 47 -13.16 7.62 -4.24
N LEU A 48 -12.20 8.02 -3.41
CA LEU A 48 -12.42 8.15 -1.97
C LEU A 48 -13.42 9.27 -1.65
N ALA A 49 -13.40 10.39 -2.39
CA ALA A 49 -14.42 11.44 -2.27
C ALA A 49 -15.81 10.93 -2.66
N PHE A 50 -15.92 10.17 -3.76
CA PHE A 50 -17.16 9.50 -4.15
C PHE A 50 -17.65 8.51 -3.08
N LEU A 51 -16.76 7.67 -2.58
CA LEU A 51 -17.06 6.65 -1.57
C LEU A 51 -17.59 7.28 -0.29
N ASP A 52 -16.93 8.33 0.21
CA ASP A 52 -17.31 9.02 1.44
C ASP A 52 -18.71 9.65 1.33
N ARG A 53 -19.08 10.16 0.15
CA ARG A 53 -20.41 10.72 -0.13
C ARG A 53 -21.50 9.64 -0.29
N GLU A 54 -21.19 8.52 -0.92
CA GLU A 54 -22.20 7.52 -1.31
C GLU A 54 -22.34 6.35 -0.31
N ALA A 55 -21.25 5.88 0.31
CA ALA A 55 -21.27 4.71 1.19
C ALA A 55 -22.13 4.93 2.43
N ALA A 56 -22.15 6.16 2.98
CA ALA A 56 -22.99 6.51 4.12
C ALA A 56 -24.50 6.35 3.86
N LYS A 57 -24.93 6.30 2.58
CA LYS A 57 -26.33 6.06 2.20
C LYS A 57 -26.74 4.59 2.30
N GLY A 58 -25.78 3.67 2.50
CA GLY A 58 -26.02 2.23 2.71
C GLY A 58 -26.50 1.45 1.48
N LYS A 59 -26.43 2.03 0.28
CA LYS A 59 -26.86 1.39 -0.98
C LYS A 59 -25.72 0.91 -1.86
N LEU A 60 -24.52 1.47 -1.68
CA LEU A 60 -23.35 1.12 -2.46
C LEU A 60 -22.91 -0.30 -2.10
N THR A 61 -22.66 -1.15 -3.10
CA THR A 61 -22.17 -2.52 -2.91
C THR A 61 -20.65 -2.61 -3.08
N GLU A 62 -20.06 -3.75 -2.69
CA GLU A 62 -18.66 -4.07 -2.96
C GLU A 62 -18.36 -4.03 -4.47
N ILE A 63 -19.21 -4.61 -5.31
CA ILE A 63 -19.05 -4.54 -6.77
C ILE A 63 -19.17 -3.11 -7.30
N ASP A 64 -20.11 -2.31 -6.79
CA ASP A 64 -20.24 -0.90 -7.21
C ASP A 64 -18.96 -0.10 -6.90
N ALA A 65 -18.33 -0.35 -5.75
CA ALA A 65 -17.08 0.30 -5.38
C ALA A 65 -15.92 -0.10 -6.32
N VAL A 66 -15.83 -1.39 -6.68
CA VAL A 66 -14.85 -1.86 -7.69
C VAL A 66 -15.07 -1.15 -9.03
N ALA A 67 -16.31 -1.14 -9.52
CA ALA A 67 -16.65 -0.52 -10.80
C ALA A 67 -16.38 0.99 -10.81
N ALA A 68 -16.71 1.69 -9.72
CA ALA A 68 -16.45 3.12 -9.57
C ALA A 68 -14.94 3.42 -9.60
N LEU A 69 -14.13 2.71 -8.82
CA LEU A 69 -12.68 2.93 -8.80
C LEU A 69 -12.03 2.67 -10.16
N GLU A 70 -12.42 1.57 -10.83
CA GLU A 70 -11.92 1.26 -12.17
C GLU A 70 -12.30 2.35 -13.18
N SER A 71 -13.52 2.90 -13.11
CA SER A 71 -13.94 4.03 -13.94
C SER A 71 -13.02 5.23 -13.78
N PHE A 72 -12.71 5.64 -12.53
CA PHE A 72 -11.81 6.76 -12.28
C PHE A 72 -10.40 6.53 -12.84
N ARG A 73 -9.88 5.29 -12.79
CA ARG A 73 -8.61 4.93 -13.43
C ARG A 73 -8.71 4.95 -14.96
N ARG A 74 -9.79 4.44 -15.55
CA ARG A 74 -10.01 4.43 -17.00
C ARG A 74 -10.15 5.83 -17.58
N GLU A 75 -10.78 6.76 -16.86
CA GLU A 75 -10.93 8.16 -17.25
C GLU A 75 -9.59 8.89 -17.45
N THR A 76 -8.49 8.36 -16.88
CA THR A 76 -7.14 8.90 -17.14
C THR A 76 -6.70 8.72 -18.59
N GLY A 77 -7.34 7.82 -19.35
CA GLY A 77 -6.97 7.45 -20.72
C GLY A 77 -5.67 6.64 -20.84
N LEU A 78 -5.02 6.32 -19.72
CA LEU A 78 -3.68 5.71 -19.69
C LEU A 78 -3.65 4.33 -19.02
N LEU A 79 -4.74 3.91 -18.36
CA LEU A 79 -4.88 2.57 -17.80
C LEU A 79 -4.84 1.51 -18.91
N LYS A 80 -3.95 0.53 -18.79
CA LYS A 80 -3.92 -0.64 -19.67
C LYS A 80 -4.78 -1.77 -19.14
N ASP A 81 -4.64 -2.07 -17.86
CA ASP A 81 -5.48 -3.03 -17.14
C ASP A 81 -5.37 -2.77 -15.63
N VAL A 82 -6.16 -3.45 -14.82
CA VAL A 82 -5.89 -3.55 -13.38
C VAL A 82 -4.66 -4.43 -13.14
N SER A 83 -3.84 -4.10 -12.12
CA SER A 83 -2.64 -4.90 -11.82
C SER A 83 -2.95 -6.26 -11.17
N PHE A 84 -4.15 -6.38 -10.61
CA PHE A 84 -4.76 -7.61 -10.09
C PHE A 84 -6.29 -7.40 -9.89
N PRO A 85 -7.09 -8.46 -9.71
CA PRO A 85 -8.50 -8.31 -9.38
C PRO A 85 -8.69 -7.59 -8.04
N THR A 86 -9.32 -6.41 -8.07
CA THR A 86 -9.58 -5.58 -6.88
C THR A 86 -10.25 -6.38 -5.77
N ILE A 87 -9.67 -6.28 -4.57
CA ILE A 87 -10.25 -6.76 -3.33
C ILE A 87 -11.11 -5.63 -2.78
N SER A 88 -12.39 -5.90 -2.58
CA SER A 88 -13.36 -4.93 -2.04
C SER A 88 -14.20 -5.64 -0.99
N GLY A 89 -13.92 -5.39 0.29
CA GLY A 89 -14.52 -6.11 1.40
C GLY A 89 -15.09 -5.15 2.45
N ALA A 90 -16.41 -5.15 2.61
CA ALA A 90 -17.07 -4.42 3.68
C ALA A 90 -17.21 -5.32 4.92
N GLY A 91 -17.16 -4.76 6.14
CA GLY A 91 -17.32 -5.49 7.40
C GLY A 91 -16.60 -6.85 7.40
N PRO A 92 -17.29 -7.98 7.63
CA PRO A 92 -16.65 -9.30 7.78
C PRO A 92 -15.87 -9.76 6.55
N ASN A 93 -16.26 -9.32 5.34
CA ASN A 93 -15.55 -9.67 4.11
C ASN A 93 -14.15 -9.03 4.08
N GLY A 94 -13.96 -7.87 4.72
CA GLY A 94 -12.66 -7.23 4.86
C GLY A 94 -11.66 -8.06 5.68
N ALA A 95 -12.14 -8.97 6.54
CA ALA A 95 -11.29 -9.85 7.34
C ALA A 95 -10.66 -11.02 6.55
N ILE A 96 -11.04 -11.20 5.27
CA ILE A 96 -10.50 -12.26 4.42
C ILE A 96 -9.41 -11.62 3.54
N VAL A 97 -8.14 -11.97 3.82
CA VAL A 97 -6.96 -11.31 3.22
C VAL A 97 -7.03 -11.19 1.70
N HIS A 98 -7.35 -12.29 1.01
CA HIS A 98 -7.51 -12.34 -0.44
C HIS A 98 -8.99 -12.48 -0.86
N TYR A 99 -9.89 -11.73 -0.21
CA TYR A 99 -11.30 -11.72 -0.58
C TYR A 99 -11.49 -11.31 -2.04
N ARG A 100 -12.36 -12.03 -2.74
CA ARG A 100 -12.80 -11.66 -4.08
C ARG A 100 -14.31 -11.63 -4.11
N VAL A 101 -14.85 -10.43 -4.28
CA VAL A 101 -16.29 -10.27 -4.41
C VAL A 101 -16.79 -10.99 -5.66
N THR A 102 -17.93 -11.64 -5.53
CA THR A 102 -18.67 -12.26 -6.63
C THR A 102 -20.11 -11.78 -6.57
N ARG A 103 -20.88 -11.94 -7.65
CA ARG A 103 -22.32 -11.63 -7.63
C ARG A 103 -23.12 -12.36 -6.55
N LYS A 104 -22.58 -13.45 -5.98
CA LYS A 104 -23.21 -14.21 -4.88
C LYS A 104 -22.81 -13.71 -3.49
N THR A 105 -21.61 -13.12 -3.36
CA THR A 105 -21.05 -12.67 -2.08
C THR A 105 -21.08 -11.15 -1.92
N ASP A 106 -21.48 -10.43 -2.99
CA ASP A 106 -21.62 -8.99 -3.05
C ASP A 106 -22.53 -8.47 -1.95
N ARG A 107 -22.01 -7.56 -1.14
CA ARG A 107 -22.69 -7.01 0.01
C ARG A 107 -22.81 -5.50 -0.11
N ALA A 108 -23.92 -4.96 0.37
CA ALA A 108 -24.03 -3.53 0.62
C ALA A 108 -23.03 -3.12 1.70
N ILE A 109 -22.34 -2.01 1.46
CA ILE A 109 -21.44 -1.34 2.40
C ILE A 109 -22.32 -0.56 3.37
N LYS A 110 -22.32 -0.91 4.67
CA LYS A 110 -23.24 -0.35 5.65
C LYS A 110 -22.55 0.67 6.57
N PRO A 111 -23.28 1.70 7.04
CA PRO A 111 -22.82 2.54 8.14
C PRO A 111 -22.49 1.72 9.40
N GLY A 112 -21.44 2.12 10.12
CA GLY A 112 -20.89 1.43 11.29
C GLY A 112 -19.87 0.34 10.95
N GLU A 113 -19.56 0.10 9.68
CA GLU A 113 -18.59 -0.90 9.23
C GLU A 113 -17.28 -0.25 8.77
N LEU A 114 -16.21 -1.07 8.70
CA LEU A 114 -15.03 -0.74 7.91
C LEU A 114 -15.21 -1.25 6.48
N PHE A 115 -14.68 -0.51 5.52
CA PHE A 115 -14.56 -0.93 4.14
C PHE A 115 -13.09 -0.96 3.74
N LEU A 116 -12.61 -2.12 3.32
CA LEU A 116 -11.26 -2.32 2.81
C LEU A 116 -11.32 -2.43 1.29
N ILE A 117 -10.50 -1.61 0.62
CA ILE A 117 -10.28 -1.71 -0.81
C ILE A 117 -8.79 -1.79 -1.11
N ASP A 118 -8.41 -2.85 -1.83
CA ASP A 118 -7.05 -3.10 -2.27
C ASP A 118 -7.06 -3.36 -3.77
N SER A 119 -6.26 -2.56 -4.48
CA SER A 119 -6.36 -2.43 -5.92
C SER A 119 -5.12 -1.79 -6.53
N GLY A 120 -4.92 -1.99 -7.82
CA GLY A 120 -3.87 -1.30 -8.55
C GLY A 120 -4.12 -1.22 -10.05
N GLY A 121 -3.29 -0.43 -10.74
CA GLY A 121 -3.35 -0.22 -12.18
C GLY A 121 -2.05 -0.60 -12.87
N GLN A 122 -2.16 -1.04 -14.12
CA GLN A 122 -1.07 -1.17 -15.06
C GLN A 122 -1.05 0.03 -16.00
N TYR A 123 0.08 0.73 -16.01
CA TYR A 123 0.37 1.82 -16.91
C TYR A 123 1.67 1.48 -17.66
N GLU A 124 1.85 1.99 -18.88
CA GLU A 124 3.10 1.73 -19.64
C GLU A 124 4.36 2.22 -18.89
N ASP A 125 4.18 3.18 -18.00
CA ASP A 125 5.23 3.80 -17.18
C ASP A 125 5.35 3.20 -15.76
N GLY A 126 4.49 2.25 -15.34
CA GLY A 126 4.61 1.62 -14.03
C GLY A 126 3.41 0.76 -13.60
N THR A 127 3.61 -0.01 -12.53
CA THR A 127 2.57 -0.81 -11.86
C THR A 127 2.28 -0.19 -10.50
N THR A 128 1.01 -0.04 -10.13
CA THR A 128 0.60 0.43 -8.80
C THR A 128 -0.03 -0.69 -7.98
N ASP A 129 0.09 -0.53 -6.66
CA ASP A 129 -0.59 -1.33 -5.65
C ASP A 129 -0.92 -0.44 -4.45
N ILE A 130 -2.16 -0.50 -3.98
CA ILE A 130 -2.65 0.36 -2.90
C ILE A 130 -3.87 -0.24 -2.22
N THR A 131 -3.74 -0.42 -0.92
CA THR A 131 -4.83 -0.67 0.01
C THR A 131 -5.18 0.56 0.86
N ARG A 132 -6.48 0.85 0.98
CA ARG A 132 -7.03 1.74 2.02
C ARG A 132 -8.16 1.03 2.77
N THR A 133 -8.18 1.24 4.08
CA THR A 133 -9.34 0.93 4.93
C THR A 133 -10.01 2.24 5.34
N ILE A 134 -11.33 2.31 5.16
CA ILE A 134 -12.16 3.51 5.31
C ILE A 134 -13.26 3.24 6.35
N ALA A 135 -13.53 4.23 7.20
CA ALA A 135 -14.69 4.19 8.08
C ALA A 135 -15.96 4.56 7.29
N VAL A 136 -17.00 3.73 7.37
CA VAL A 136 -18.31 4.06 6.82
C VAL A 136 -19.20 4.52 7.96
N GLY A 137 -19.35 5.84 8.12
CA GLY A 137 -19.97 6.40 9.33
C GLY A 137 -19.01 6.39 10.52
N GLU A 138 -19.54 6.17 11.73
CA GLU A 138 -18.75 6.23 12.96
C GLU A 138 -18.08 4.88 13.29
N PRO A 139 -16.74 4.82 13.38
CA PRO A 139 -16.03 3.60 13.75
C PRO A 139 -16.07 3.35 15.27
N THR A 140 -15.99 2.09 15.68
CA THR A 140 -15.88 1.74 17.11
C THR A 140 -14.50 2.07 17.68
N ALA A 141 -14.41 2.20 19.01
CA ALA A 141 -13.11 2.37 19.68
C ALA A 141 -12.13 1.22 19.36
N GLU A 142 -12.62 -0.02 19.31
CA GLU A 142 -11.81 -1.19 18.96
C GLU A 142 -11.25 -1.09 17.53
N MET A 143 -12.08 -0.69 16.56
CA MET A 143 -11.64 -0.47 15.17
C MET A 143 -10.55 0.60 15.10
N ARG A 144 -10.72 1.72 15.82
CA ARG A 144 -9.73 2.81 15.89
C ARG A 144 -8.42 2.36 16.51
N THR A 145 -8.48 1.58 17.60
CA THR A 145 -7.28 1.00 18.23
C THR A 145 -6.54 0.11 17.24
N HIS A 146 -7.19 -0.90 16.65
CA HIS A 146 -6.52 -1.80 15.71
C HIS A 146 -5.98 -1.08 14.47
N PHE A 147 -6.73 -0.10 13.93
CA PHE A 147 -6.27 0.67 12.78
C PHE A 147 -5.02 1.49 13.12
N THR A 148 -5.01 2.11 14.30
CA THR A 148 -3.87 2.90 14.74
C THR A 148 -2.64 2.02 14.96
N LEU A 149 -2.79 0.80 15.50
CA LEU A 149 -1.66 -0.14 15.64
C LEU A 149 -1.06 -0.54 14.28
N VAL A 150 -1.92 -0.83 13.29
CA VAL A 150 -1.49 -1.10 11.90
C VAL A 150 -0.79 0.12 11.30
N LEU A 151 -1.36 1.31 11.47
CA LEU A 151 -0.78 2.56 10.98
C LEU A 151 0.59 2.84 11.58
N ARG A 152 0.76 2.62 12.90
CA ARG A 152 2.07 2.80 13.56
C ARG A 152 3.11 1.85 12.97
N GLY A 153 2.74 0.60 12.69
CA GLY A 153 3.60 -0.33 11.98
C GLY A 153 3.99 0.15 10.58
N HIS A 154 3.01 0.64 9.82
CA HIS A 154 3.22 1.20 8.49
C HIS A 154 4.20 2.39 8.52
N ILE A 155 4.00 3.32 9.46
CA ILE A 155 4.85 4.51 9.64
C ILE A 155 6.26 4.12 10.06
N ALA A 156 6.40 3.19 11.02
CA ALA A 156 7.70 2.75 11.50
C ALA A 156 8.55 2.16 10.38
N LEU A 157 7.95 1.41 9.46
CA LEU A 157 8.66 0.91 8.28
C LEU A 157 8.96 2.03 7.28
N ALA A 158 7.99 2.92 6.99
CA ALA A 158 8.18 4.03 6.07
C ALA A 158 9.29 5.01 6.50
N CYS A 159 9.49 5.17 7.81
CA CYS A 159 10.52 6.03 8.41
C CYS A 159 11.88 5.32 8.62
N ALA A 160 12.00 4.04 8.29
CA ALA A 160 13.20 3.27 8.61
C ALA A 160 14.43 3.82 7.85
N ILE A 161 15.52 4.02 8.60
CA ILE A 161 16.86 4.26 8.07
C ILE A 161 17.72 3.06 8.44
N PHE A 162 18.35 2.43 7.46
CA PHE A 162 18.99 1.12 7.65
C PHE A 162 20.29 0.97 6.85
N PRO A 163 21.27 0.18 7.31
CA PRO A 163 22.49 -0.10 6.53
C PRO A 163 22.21 -0.79 5.19
N ASP A 164 23.02 -0.51 4.17
CA ASP A 164 22.85 -1.05 2.79
C ASP A 164 22.83 -2.60 2.65
N SER A 165 23.26 -3.32 3.68
CA SER A 165 23.21 -4.79 3.73
C SER A 165 21.95 -5.37 4.39
N THR A 166 21.00 -4.52 4.79
CA THR A 166 19.80 -4.95 5.53
C THR A 166 18.82 -5.67 4.61
N THR A 167 18.32 -6.80 5.09
CA THR A 167 17.33 -7.64 4.40
C THR A 167 15.92 -7.31 4.85
N GLY A 168 14.91 -7.63 4.04
CA GLY A 168 13.52 -7.35 4.40
C GLY A 168 13.03 -8.12 5.64
N ALA A 169 13.61 -9.29 5.96
CA ALA A 169 13.32 -10.02 7.19
C ALA A 169 13.71 -9.25 8.46
N GLN A 170 14.75 -8.43 8.39
CA GLN A 170 15.18 -7.59 9.52
C GLN A 170 14.26 -6.38 9.72
N LEU A 171 13.52 -5.97 8.70
CA LEU A 171 12.61 -4.82 8.73
C LEU A 171 11.15 -5.22 9.00
N ASP A 172 10.75 -6.45 8.69
CA ASP A 172 9.36 -6.96 8.86
C ASP A 172 8.82 -6.77 10.29
N THR A 173 9.66 -6.94 11.31
CA THR A 173 9.27 -6.73 12.72
C THR A 173 8.84 -5.28 13.02
N LEU A 174 9.37 -4.28 12.30
CA LEU A 174 9.02 -2.87 12.53
C LEU A 174 7.52 -2.62 12.33
N ALA A 175 6.92 -3.33 11.38
CA ALA A 175 5.51 -3.22 11.05
C ALA A 175 4.60 -4.04 11.98
N ARG A 176 5.16 -5.05 12.69
CA ARG A 176 4.41 -5.96 13.55
C ARG A 176 4.42 -5.59 15.03
N GLN A 177 5.50 -4.97 15.49
CA GLN A 177 5.77 -4.79 16.93
C GLN A 177 4.62 -4.14 17.71
N TYR A 178 3.86 -3.23 17.09
CA TYR A 178 2.73 -2.57 17.74
C TYR A 178 1.51 -3.48 17.92
N LEU A 179 1.25 -4.37 16.96
CA LEU A 179 0.24 -5.42 17.10
C LEU A 179 0.67 -6.46 18.14
N TRP A 180 1.95 -6.85 18.14
CA TRP A 180 2.50 -7.82 19.09
C TRP A 180 2.37 -7.36 20.55
N GLN A 181 2.54 -6.07 20.82
CA GLN A 181 2.32 -5.48 22.16
C GLN A 181 0.88 -5.67 22.67
N HIS A 182 -0.07 -5.95 21.78
CA HIS A 182 -1.47 -6.23 22.08
C HIS A 182 -1.84 -7.71 21.90
N GLY A 183 -0.86 -8.60 21.68
CA GLY A 183 -1.11 -10.02 21.42
C GLY A 183 -1.75 -10.31 20.07
N LEU A 184 -1.61 -9.41 19.10
CA LEU A 184 -2.16 -9.51 17.74
C LEU A 184 -1.03 -9.69 16.72
N ASP A 185 -1.32 -10.27 15.55
CA ASP A 185 -0.40 -10.35 14.40
C ASP A 185 -1.22 -10.39 13.09
N PHE A 186 -0.54 -10.49 11.94
CA PHE A 186 -1.14 -10.75 10.63
C PHE A 186 -0.41 -11.86 9.87
N ASP A 187 -1.17 -12.67 9.13
CA ASP A 187 -0.70 -13.95 8.55
C ASP A 187 -0.14 -13.84 7.11
N HIS A 188 0.34 -12.67 6.73
CA HIS A 188 1.05 -12.44 5.46
C HIS A 188 2.36 -11.66 5.68
N GLY A 189 3.16 -11.49 4.61
CA GLY A 189 4.35 -10.64 4.66
C GLY A 189 4.00 -9.17 4.80
N THR A 190 4.92 -8.35 5.31
CA THR A 190 4.74 -6.89 5.39
C THR A 190 4.82 -6.22 4.02
N GLY A 191 5.50 -6.84 3.06
CA GLY A 191 5.48 -6.38 1.67
C GLY A 191 6.27 -7.25 0.69
N HIS A 192 6.10 -6.96 -0.59
CA HIS A 192 6.71 -7.64 -1.72
C HIS A 192 7.31 -6.63 -2.71
N GLY A 193 8.25 -7.06 -3.56
CA GLY A 193 8.71 -6.21 -4.65
C GLY A 193 7.61 -5.99 -5.70
N VAL A 194 7.71 -4.88 -6.45
CA VAL A 194 6.77 -4.53 -7.54
C VAL A 194 7.56 -4.21 -8.81
N GLY A 195 7.12 -4.75 -9.95
CA GLY A 195 7.74 -4.51 -11.26
C GLY A 195 7.35 -3.18 -11.89
N SER A 196 8.11 -2.75 -12.91
CA SER A 196 7.74 -1.59 -13.74
C SER A 196 6.94 -2.08 -14.95
N TYR A 197 5.62 -1.86 -14.94
CA TYR A 197 4.67 -2.39 -15.94
C TYR A 197 4.78 -3.91 -16.12
N LEU A 198 4.87 -4.63 -14.99
CA LEU A 198 5.07 -6.08 -14.93
C LEU A 198 4.27 -6.68 -13.77
N SER A 199 4.76 -7.74 -13.14
CA SER A 199 4.08 -8.38 -12.02
C SER A 199 3.98 -7.44 -10.82
N VAL A 200 2.76 -7.32 -10.28
CA VAL A 200 2.53 -6.61 -9.02
C VAL A 200 3.25 -7.28 -7.85
N HIS A 201 3.33 -8.62 -7.86
CA HIS A 201 4.17 -9.40 -6.96
C HIS A 201 5.47 -9.81 -7.67
N GLU A 202 6.56 -9.10 -7.40
CA GLU A 202 7.85 -9.29 -8.05
C GLU A 202 8.96 -9.63 -7.05
N GLY A 203 9.59 -10.78 -7.22
CA GLY A 203 10.81 -11.14 -6.48
C GLY A 203 12.08 -10.55 -7.11
N PRO A 204 13.23 -10.68 -6.42
CA PRO A 204 13.41 -11.49 -5.22
C PRO A 204 13.23 -10.71 -3.90
N ALA A 205 13.20 -9.38 -3.95
CA ALA A 205 13.02 -8.52 -2.79
C ALA A 205 11.63 -8.69 -2.15
N ARG A 206 11.58 -8.73 -0.81
CA ARG A 206 10.34 -8.80 -0.02
C ARG A 206 10.63 -8.39 1.42
N ILE A 207 9.65 -7.78 2.08
CA ILE A 207 9.69 -7.47 3.52
C ILE A 207 8.81 -8.50 4.22
N SER A 208 9.42 -9.59 4.65
CA SER A 208 8.72 -10.66 5.35
C SER A 208 9.70 -11.49 6.17
N LYS A 209 9.19 -12.34 7.06
CA LYS A 209 9.98 -13.34 7.81
C LYS A 209 10.93 -14.18 6.93
N LEU A 210 10.68 -14.27 5.62
CA LEU A 210 11.47 -15.03 4.64
C LEU A 210 12.29 -14.14 3.67
N GLY A 211 12.31 -12.82 3.88
CA GLY A 211 12.99 -11.86 3.01
C GLY A 211 14.49 -11.80 3.28
N THR A 212 15.26 -12.74 2.72
CA THR A 212 16.71 -12.84 2.94
C THR A 212 17.57 -12.04 1.96
N VAL A 213 16.96 -11.42 0.95
CA VAL A 213 17.68 -10.56 -0.01
C VAL A 213 17.86 -9.17 0.58
N ALA A 214 19.07 -8.63 0.49
CA ALA A 214 19.36 -7.26 0.90
C ALA A 214 18.58 -6.27 0.02
N LEU A 215 17.95 -5.27 0.64
CA LEU A 215 17.20 -4.25 -0.08
C LEU A 215 18.17 -3.22 -0.67
N LYS A 216 18.15 -3.09 -1.99
CA LYS A 216 19.04 -2.20 -2.76
C LYS A 216 18.28 -1.00 -3.32
N ARG A 217 19.02 0.08 -3.52
CA ARG A 217 18.49 1.33 -4.11
C ARG A 217 17.87 1.04 -5.47
N GLY A 218 16.74 1.69 -5.77
CA GLY A 218 15.97 1.40 -6.97
C GLY A 218 14.94 0.25 -6.81
N MET A 219 15.00 -0.54 -5.74
CA MET A 219 13.95 -1.52 -5.46
C MET A 219 12.66 -0.84 -5.00
N ILE A 220 11.54 -1.22 -5.62
CA ILE A 220 10.19 -0.80 -5.24
C ILE A 220 9.55 -1.96 -4.46
N LEU A 221 9.02 -1.68 -3.28
CA LEU A 221 8.33 -2.66 -2.43
C LEU A 221 7.00 -2.12 -1.91
N SER A 222 6.03 -2.99 -1.64
CA SER A 222 4.87 -2.64 -0.81
C SER A 222 5.27 -2.51 0.67
N ASN A 223 4.52 -1.68 1.40
CA ASN A 223 4.52 -1.55 2.86
C ASN A 223 3.05 -1.63 3.29
N GLU A 224 2.61 -2.83 3.63
CA GLU A 224 1.20 -3.21 3.71
C GLU A 224 0.82 -3.99 4.99
N PRO A 225 1.21 -3.55 6.21
CA PRO A 225 0.75 -4.24 7.41
C PRO A 225 -0.78 -4.25 7.49
N GLY A 226 -1.31 -5.25 8.20
CA GLY A 226 -2.74 -5.42 8.37
C GLY A 226 -3.13 -6.04 9.69
N TYR A 227 -4.43 -6.16 9.91
CA TYR A 227 -5.05 -6.88 11.00
C TYR A 227 -6.43 -7.36 10.57
N TYR A 228 -6.78 -8.61 10.89
CA TYR A 228 -8.01 -9.25 10.42
C TYR A 228 -8.75 -9.92 11.57
N LYS A 229 -9.89 -9.35 11.96
CA LYS A 229 -10.78 -9.91 12.98
C LYS A 229 -11.85 -10.75 12.30
N THR A 230 -11.67 -12.06 12.29
CA THR A 230 -12.55 -13.04 11.63
C THR A 230 -14.02 -12.78 11.96
N GLY A 231 -14.84 -12.67 10.91
CA GLY A 231 -16.29 -12.44 11.04
C GLY A 231 -16.69 -11.02 11.45
N ALA A 232 -15.74 -10.08 11.56
CA ALA A 232 -16.03 -8.69 11.96
C ALA A 232 -15.52 -7.66 10.95
N TYR A 233 -14.20 -7.48 10.81
CA TYR A 233 -13.59 -6.50 9.91
C TYR A 233 -12.11 -6.81 9.66
N GLY A 234 -11.56 -6.24 8.59
CA GLY A 234 -10.13 -6.25 8.35
C GLY A 234 -9.61 -4.86 8.02
N ILE A 235 -8.31 -4.69 8.27
CA ILE A 235 -7.57 -3.45 8.12
C ILE A 235 -6.29 -3.80 7.37
N ARG A 236 -5.97 -3.02 6.35
CA ARG A 236 -4.65 -3.02 5.72
C ARG A 236 -4.36 -1.60 5.23
N ILE A 237 -3.13 -1.14 5.46
CA ILE A 237 -2.69 0.19 5.04
C ILE A 237 -1.46 -0.01 4.19
N GLU A 238 -1.60 0.25 2.90
CA GLU A 238 -0.56 -0.06 1.94
C GLU A 238 -0.15 1.14 1.11
N ASN A 239 1.17 1.32 1.01
CA ASN A 239 1.81 2.19 0.04
C ASN A 239 2.95 1.42 -0.61
N LEU A 240 3.26 1.74 -1.87
CA LEU A 240 4.55 1.40 -2.45
C LEU A 240 5.60 2.40 -1.99
N VAL A 241 6.79 1.87 -1.69
CA VAL A 241 7.98 2.58 -1.28
C VAL A 241 9.16 2.24 -2.17
N LEU A 242 10.00 3.23 -2.45
CA LEU A 242 11.26 3.08 -3.19
C LEU A 242 12.42 3.11 -2.20
N VAL A 243 13.33 2.14 -2.29
CA VAL A 243 14.59 2.19 -1.55
C VAL A 243 15.48 3.27 -2.18
N VAL A 244 15.85 4.26 -1.37
CA VAL A 244 16.69 5.40 -1.78
C VAL A 244 17.90 5.51 -0.87
N GLU A 245 18.86 6.37 -1.25
CA GLU A 245 19.96 6.74 -0.36
C GLU A 245 19.42 7.40 0.92
N GLY A 246 19.88 6.91 2.08
CA GLY A 246 19.55 7.48 3.37
C GLY A 246 20.32 8.77 3.67
N PRO A 247 19.96 9.49 4.74
CA PRO A 247 20.64 10.72 5.12
C PRO A 247 22.10 10.48 5.50
N LYS A 248 22.97 11.44 5.21
CA LYS A 248 24.35 11.46 5.71
C LYS A 248 24.34 11.85 7.18
N VAL A 249 24.83 10.95 8.04
CA VAL A 249 24.94 11.18 9.48
C VAL A 249 26.38 11.60 9.80
N ALA A 250 26.54 12.74 10.49
CA ALA A 250 27.86 13.20 10.92
C ALA A 250 28.49 12.16 11.87
N GLY A 251 29.71 11.72 11.56
CA GLY A 251 30.37 10.63 12.28
C GLY A 251 29.83 9.23 11.95
N GLY A 252 28.93 9.09 10.97
CA GLY A 252 28.44 7.79 10.53
C GLY A 252 29.50 6.98 9.80
N GLU A 253 29.60 5.69 10.13
CA GLU A 253 30.64 4.78 9.60
C GLU A 253 30.14 3.87 8.46
N ARG A 254 28.85 3.92 8.11
CA ARG A 254 28.23 3.02 7.14
C ARG A 254 27.31 3.76 6.16
N PRO A 255 27.21 3.30 4.90
CA PRO A 255 26.19 3.78 3.98
C PRO A 255 24.80 3.36 4.48
N LEU A 256 23.88 4.31 4.41
CA LEU A 256 22.49 4.13 4.83
C LEU A 256 21.56 4.19 3.62
N ASN A 257 20.45 3.47 3.74
CA ASN A 257 19.29 3.52 2.87
C ASN A 257 18.08 4.01 3.68
N ALA A 258 17.09 4.52 2.98
CA ALA A 258 15.79 4.94 3.50
C ALA A 258 14.70 4.60 2.48
N PHE A 259 13.45 4.90 2.82
CA PHE A 259 12.31 4.74 1.91
C PHE A 259 11.74 6.09 1.46
N GLU A 260 11.48 6.21 0.16
CA GLU A 260 10.61 7.24 -0.41
C GLU A 260 9.21 6.63 -0.61
N THR A 261 8.16 7.24 -0.06
CA THR A 261 6.78 6.82 -0.35
C THR A 261 6.35 7.27 -1.75
N LEU A 262 5.95 6.31 -2.59
CA LEU A 262 5.49 6.54 -3.97
C LEU A 262 3.98 6.79 -4.03
N THR A 263 3.20 5.99 -3.29
CA THR A 263 1.73 6.08 -3.27
C THR A 263 1.25 7.40 -2.67
N LEU A 264 0.26 8.03 -3.31
CA LEU A 264 -0.27 9.34 -2.94
C LEU A 264 -1.80 9.30 -2.77
N ALA A 265 -2.27 8.86 -1.60
CA ALA A 265 -3.68 8.92 -1.24
C ALA A 265 -3.85 9.11 0.28
N PRO A 266 -4.83 9.90 0.75
CA PRO A 266 -5.02 10.13 2.18
C PRO A 266 -5.29 8.83 2.94
N ILE A 267 -4.94 8.82 4.23
CA ILE A 267 -5.25 7.75 5.19
C ILE A 267 -6.42 8.26 6.03
N ASP A 268 -7.45 7.45 6.25
CA ASP A 268 -8.68 7.91 6.90
C ASP A 268 -8.45 8.30 8.36
N ARG A 269 -8.48 9.60 8.63
CA ARG A 269 -8.22 10.19 9.95
C ARG A 269 -9.25 9.80 11.01
N ARG A 270 -10.47 9.42 10.61
CA ARG A 270 -11.53 9.00 11.55
C ARG A 270 -11.17 7.71 12.28
N LEU A 271 -10.33 6.87 11.66
CA LEU A 271 -9.86 5.61 12.22
C LEU A 271 -8.65 5.76 13.14
N ILE A 272 -8.08 6.95 13.26
CA ILE A 272 -6.86 7.18 14.01
C ILE A 272 -7.21 7.60 15.43
N ASP A 273 -6.53 6.98 16.40
CA ASP A 273 -6.48 7.39 17.80
C ASP A 273 -5.13 8.08 18.10
N PRO A 274 -5.09 9.43 18.07
CA PRO A 274 -3.85 10.16 18.31
C PRO A 274 -3.23 9.86 19.69
N GLY A 275 -4.03 9.45 20.68
CA GLY A 275 -3.53 9.08 22.01
C GLY A 275 -2.62 7.84 22.02
N LEU A 276 -2.65 7.04 20.96
CA LEU A 276 -1.77 5.88 20.79
C LEU A 276 -0.50 6.19 19.96
N MET A 277 -0.41 7.38 19.38
CA MET A 277 0.69 7.79 18.50
C MET A 277 1.67 8.71 19.23
N ASN A 278 2.95 8.61 18.86
CA ASN A 278 3.94 9.60 19.29
C ASN A 278 3.99 10.81 18.34
N SER A 279 4.66 11.89 18.77
CA SER A 279 4.75 13.13 18.01
C SER A 279 5.42 12.98 16.64
N ASN A 280 6.40 12.07 16.50
CA ASN A 280 7.07 11.82 15.22
C ASN A 280 6.15 11.08 14.24
N GLU A 281 5.35 10.14 14.74
CA GLU A 281 4.35 9.41 13.94
C GLU A 281 3.26 10.38 13.44
N ILE A 282 2.80 11.30 14.29
CA ILE A 282 1.85 12.36 13.89
C ILE A 282 2.48 13.29 12.87
N ALA A 283 3.70 13.78 13.11
CA ALA A 283 4.41 14.67 12.19
C ALA A 283 4.64 14.03 10.81
N TRP A 284 4.96 12.73 10.77
CA TRP A 284 5.09 12.00 9.50
C TRP A 284 3.77 11.96 8.74
N LEU A 285 2.66 11.64 9.43
CA LEU A 285 1.35 11.56 8.79
C LEU A 285 0.90 12.91 8.24
N ASP A 286 1.09 13.98 9.02
CA ASP A 286 0.74 15.34 8.61
C ASP A 286 1.57 15.80 7.40
N ALA A 287 2.88 15.51 7.40
CA ALA A 287 3.75 15.81 6.27
C ALA A 287 3.37 14.99 5.02
N TYR A 288 3.03 13.71 5.20
CA TYR A 288 2.55 12.85 4.12
C TYR A 288 1.23 13.38 3.55
N HIS A 289 0.26 13.73 4.40
CA HIS A 289 -1.03 14.30 3.99
C HIS A 289 -0.88 15.65 3.29
N ALA A 290 0.02 16.53 3.78
CA ALA A 290 0.34 17.78 3.13
C ALA A 290 0.88 17.56 1.70
N ARG A 291 1.84 16.63 1.55
CA ARG A 291 2.39 16.25 0.23
C ARG A 291 1.31 15.68 -0.70
N VAL A 292 0.40 14.84 -0.19
CA VAL A 292 -0.72 14.30 -0.98
C VAL A 292 -1.61 15.45 -1.46
N ALA A 293 -2.02 16.37 -0.58
CA ALA A 293 -2.87 17.49 -0.94
C ALA A 293 -2.23 18.43 -1.96
N GLU A 294 -0.94 18.73 -1.80
CA GLU A 294 -0.17 19.57 -2.71
C GLU A 294 -0.02 18.92 -4.10
N THR A 295 0.32 17.63 -4.13
CA THR A 295 0.62 16.92 -5.39
C THR A 295 -0.65 16.58 -6.17
N ILE A 296 -1.70 16.13 -5.48
CA ILE A 296 -2.92 15.61 -6.10
C ILE A 296 -3.97 16.70 -6.28
N GLY A 297 -3.98 17.73 -5.43
CA GLY A 297 -4.98 18.81 -5.48
C GLY A 297 -5.13 19.47 -6.86
N PRO A 298 -4.05 19.79 -7.59
CA PRO A 298 -4.13 20.34 -8.94
C PRO A 298 -4.67 19.39 -10.02
N LEU A 299 -4.81 18.09 -9.73
CA LEU A 299 -5.18 17.05 -10.70
C LEU A 299 -6.65 16.62 -10.60
N VAL A 300 -7.38 17.16 -9.63
CA VAL A 300 -8.76 16.75 -9.34
C VAL A 300 -9.72 17.94 -9.49
N ASP A 301 -11.00 17.63 -9.66
CA ASP A 301 -12.05 18.63 -9.74
C ASP A 301 -12.25 19.37 -8.40
N LYS A 302 -13.03 20.46 -8.44
CA LYS A 302 -13.23 21.33 -7.26
C LYS A 302 -13.91 20.62 -6.09
N GLU A 303 -14.82 19.68 -6.36
CA GLU A 303 -15.52 18.94 -5.31
C GLU A 303 -14.54 17.98 -4.61
N THR A 304 -13.81 17.18 -5.41
CA THR A 304 -12.77 16.28 -4.91
C THR A 304 -11.66 17.05 -4.17
N LEU A 305 -11.26 18.22 -4.65
CA LEU A 305 -10.26 19.06 -3.97
C LEU A 305 -10.75 19.54 -2.59
N GLY A 306 -12.02 19.92 -2.48
CA GLY A 306 -12.63 20.31 -1.21
C GLY A 306 -12.62 19.16 -0.21
N TRP A 307 -13.01 17.97 -0.65
CA TRP A 307 -12.93 16.74 0.15
C TRP A 307 -11.48 16.42 0.55
N LEU A 308 -10.55 16.45 -0.40
CA LEU A 308 -9.15 16.10 -0.17
C LEU A 308 -8.52 16.98 0.90
N ARG A 309 -8.72 18.31 0.83
CA ARG A 309 -8.24 19.26 1.84
C ARG A 309 -8.75 18.94 3.24
N SER A 310 -9.99 18.45 3.36
CA SER A 310 -10.56 18.02 4.64
C SER A 310 -9.93 16.71 5.12
N ALA A 311 -9.80 15.74 4.21
CA ALA A 311 -9.22 14.42 4.48
C ALA A 311 -7.74 14.48 4.85
N THR A 312 -7.02 15.53 4.45
CA THR A 312 -5.57 15.72 4.69
C THR A 312 -5.24 16.81 5.71
N ARG A 313 -6.21 17.28 6.52
CA ARG A 313 -5.86 18.24 7.59
C ARG A 313 -4.92 17.58 8.61
N PRO A 314 -4.03 18.35 9.25
CA PRO A 314 -3.23 17.85 10.35
C PRO A 314 -4.06 17.17 11.45
N LEU A 315 -3.50 16.17 12.12
CA LEU A 315 -4.07 15.66 13.37
C LEU A 315 -3.84 16.72 14.47
N THR A 316 -4.91 17.10 15.15
CA THR A 316 -4.90 18.04 16.29
C THR A 316 -4.74 17.30 17.60
#